data_AF-A0AAD8E9W7-F1
#
_entry.id   AF-A0AAD8E9W7-F1
#
_cell.length_a   1.000
_cell.length_b   1.000
_cell.length_c   1.000
_cell.angle_alpha   90.00
_cell.angle_beta   90.00
_cell.angle_gamma   90.00
#
_symmetry.space_group_name_H-M   'P 1'
#
loop_
_entity.id
_entity.type
_entity.pdbx_description
1 polymer ?
#
loop_
_entity_poly.entity_id
_entity_poly.type
_entity_poly.pdbx_seq_one_letter_code
_entity_poly.pdbx_strand_id
1 'polypeptide(L)'
;MSCCGNIRRQAPHNYIFLFIFTLAESFFLGIFASFFEAESVIIAVGITAAVCLGLTLFAFQTKWDFTVMGGALFAALIILILFGIIATFIPGRIINLVYAACGALLFSLFLVYDTQLMIGGKHKYTISPEEYIFAALNLYLDVINIFVYILAIFGGGRS
;
A
#
# COMPACT_ATOMS: atom_id res chain seq x y z
N MET A 1 6.60 -16.83 -15.84
CA MET A 1 6.03 -17.26 -14.54
C MET A 1 4.74 -18.06 -14.79
N SER A 2 4.85 -19.22 -15.46
CA SER A 2 3.69 -19.92 -16.06
C SER A 2 3.55 -21.41 -15.69
N CYS A 3 4.45 -21.97 -14.87
CA CYS A 3 4.41 -23.42 -14.55
C CYS A 3 3.86 -23.76 -13.15
N CYS A 4 3.64 -22.76 -12.29
CA CYS A 4 3.14 -22.96 -10.91
C CYS A 4 1.84 -22.18 -10.62
N GLY A 5 0.92 -22.11 -11.59
CA GLY A 5 -0.39 -21.46 -11.38
C GLY A 5 -1.26 -22.16 -10.32
N ASN A 6 -0.99 -23.44 -10.02
CA ASN A 6 -1.84 -24.26 -9.16
C ASN A 6 -1.61 -24.02 -7.65
N ILE A 7 -0.37 -23.80 -7.20
CA ILE A 7 -0.08 -23.69 -5.75
C ILE A 7 -0.54 -22.34 -5.18
N ARG A 8 -0.48 -21.26 -5.97
CA ARG A 8 -0.98 -19.93 -5.56
C ARG A 8 -2.51 -19.87 -5.49
N ARG A 9 -3.20 -20.75 -6.21
CA ARG A 9 -4.67 -20.73 -6.37
C ARG A 9 -5.41 -21.80 -5.56
N GLN A 10 -4.69 -22.78 -5.00
CA GLN A 10 -5.30 -23.87 -4.24
C GLN A 10 -5.29 -23.61 -2.73
N ALA A 11 -6.47 -23.76 -2.11
CA ALA A 11 -6.59 -23.91 -0.67
C ALA A 11 -5.99 -25.28 -0.24
N PRO A 12 -5.27 -25.36 0.89
CA PRO A 12 -5.05 -24.31 1.89
C PRO A 12 -3.76 -23.49 1.70
N HIS A 13 -2.94 -23.79 0.69
CA HIS A 13 -1.60 -23.23 0.55
C HIS A 13 -1.58 -21.69 0.42
N ASN A 14 -2.52 -21.14 -0.35
CA ASN A 14 -2.68 -19.69 -0.51
C ASN A 14 -2.91 -18.94 0.83
N TYR A 15 -3.74 -19.48 1.72
CA TYR A 15 -3.99 -18.91 3.04
C TYR A 15 -2.80 -19.04 3.98
N ILE A 16 -2.07 -20.16 3.91
CA ILE A 16 -0.86 -20.36 4.72
C ILE A 16 0.22 -19.35 4.32
N PHE A 17 0.47 -19.16 3.02
CA PHE A 17 1.42 -18.16 2.55
C PHE A 17 1.00 -16.73 2.92
N LEU A 18 -0.29 -16.40 2.79
CA LEU A 18 -0.80 -15.09 3.21
C LEU A 18 -0.60 -14.89 4.72
N PHE A 19 -0.93 -15.88 5.55
CA PHE A 19 -0.76 -15.77 7.00
C PHE A 19 0.71 -15.57 7.41
N ILE A 20 1.63 -16.34 6.84
CA ILE A 20 3.07 -16.19 7.10
C ILE A 20 3.54 -14.80 6.66
N PHE A 21 3.11 -14.35 5.49
CA PHE A 21 3.45 -13.02 4.98
C PHE A 21 2.94 -11.91 5.88
N THR A 22 1.65 -11.94 6.26
CA THR A 22 1.05 -10.93 7.14
C THR A 22 1.74 -10.89 8.50
N LEU A 23 2.11 -12.04 9.08
CA LEU A 23 2.83 -12.09 10.34
C LEU A 23 4.25 -11.51 10.22
N ALA A 24 4.99 -11.87 9.18
CA ALA A 24 6.32 -11.34 8.93
C ALA A 24 6.27 -9.81 8.75
N GLU A 25 5.34 -9.33 7.92
CA GLU A 25 5.17 -7.89 7.67
C GLU A 25 4.74 -7.14 8.93
N SER A 26 3.81 -7.69 9.73
CA SER A 26 3.40 -7.09 10.99
C SER A 26 4.55 -6.99 11.99
N PHE A 27 5.46 -7.98 12.01
CA PHE A 27 6.66 -7.95 12.84
C PHE A 27 7.63 -6.86 12.38
N PHE A 28 7.91 -6.76 11.08
CA PHE A 28 8.76 -5.69 10.53
C PHE A 28 8.17 -4.30 10.78
N LEU A 29 6.87 -4.14 10.59
CA LEU A 29 6.18 -2.89 10.87
C LEU A 29 6.24 -2.53 12.36
N GLY A 30 6.10 -3.51 13.25
CA GLY A 30 6.24 -3.31 14.69
C GLY A 30 7.64 -2.82 15.09
N ILE A 31 8.68 -3.40 14.49
CA ILE A 31 10.06 -2.92 14.69
C ILE A 31 10.20 -1.49 14.14
N PHE A 32 9.70 -1.21 12.94
CA PHE A 32 9.77 0.11 12.33
C PHE A 32 9.07 1.17 13.20
N ALA A 33 7.86 0.86 13.68
CA ALA A 33 7.08 1.75 14.54
C ALA A 33 7.75 2.00 15.90
N SER A 34 8.59 1.06 16.40
CA SER A 34 9.30 1.21 17.68
C SER A 34 10.36 2.32 17.69
N PHE A 35 10.77 2.80 16.50
CA PHE A 35 11.68 3.94 16.37
C PHE A 35 10.97 5.30 16.53
N PHE A 36 9.64 5.32 16.65
CA PHE A 36 8.84 6.54 16.75
C PHE A 36 8.17 6.68 18.11
N GLU A 37 7.86 7.92 18.51
CA GLU A 37 7.10 8.19 19.72
C GLU A 37 5.65 7.69 19.59
N ALA A 38 5.08 7.16 20.67
CA ALA A 38 3.72 6.60 20.68
C ALA A 38 2.66 7.60 20.21
N GLU A 39 2.83 8.89 20.52
CA GLU A 39 1.93 9.96 20.05
C GLU A 39 1.93 10.06 18.52
N SER A 40 3.11 10.05 17.89
CA SER A 40 3.24 10.09 16.42
C SER A 40 2.61 8.85 15.77
N VAL A 41 2.78 7.68 16.39
CA VAL A 41 2.18 6.43 15.91
C VAL A 41 0.65 6.50 15.95
N ILE A 42 0.06 6.95 17.06
CA ILE A 42 -1.39 7.07 17.20
C ILE A 42 -1.97 8.07 16.20
N ILE A 43 -1.32 9.22 16.00
CA ILE A 43 -1.70 10.20 14.99
C ILE A 43 -1.66 9.57 13.59
N ALA A 44 -0.57 8.89 13.25
CA ALA A 44 -0.42 8.26 11.94
C ALA A 44 -1.47 7.17 11.68
N VAL A 45 -1.81 6.35 12.69
CA VAL A 45 -2.91 5.38 12.60
C VAL A 45 -4.25 6.08 12.35
N GLY A 46 -4.55 7.15 13.09
CA GLY A 46 -5.79 7.90 12.94
C GLY A 46 -5.96 8.52 11.55
N ILE A 47 -4.90 9.15 11.03
CA ILE A 47 -4.90 9.74 9.68
C ILE A 47 -5.02 8.64 8.62
N THR A 48 -4.26 7.56 8.75
CA THR A 48 -4.33 6.43 7.81
C THR A 48 -5.73 5.85 7.76
N ALA A 49 -6.37 5.61 8.91
CA ALA A 49 -7.74 5.11 8.96
C ALA A 49 -8.72 6.05 8.25
N ALA A 50 -8.62 7.37 8.50
CA ALA A 50 -9.47 8.35 7.84
C ALA A 50 -9.25 8.40 6.31
N VAL A 51 -7.99 8.37 5.86
CA VAL A 51 -7.64 8.36 4.43
C VAL A 51 -8.14 7.08 3.76
N CYS A 52 -7.86 5.91 4.34
CA CYS A 52 -8.27 4.63 3.78
C CYS A 52 -9.80 4.52 3.70
N LEU A 53 -10.53 4.90 4.75
CA LEU A 53 -11.99 4.90 4.73
C LEU A 53 -12.54 5.88 3.69
N GLY A 54 -12.03 7.12 3.66
CA GLY A 54 -12.48 8.14 2.72
C GLY A 54 -12.25 7.75 1.26
N LEU A 55 -11.05 7.25 0.94
CA LEU A 55 -10.68 6.82 -0.41
C LEU A 55 -11.40 5.54 -0.83
N THR A 56 -11.61 4.60 0.08
CA THR A 56 -12.39 3.39 -0.19
C THR A 56 -13.84 3.76 -0.51
N LEU A 57 -14.48 4.62 0.30
CA LEU A 57 -15.82 5.13 0.01
C LEU A 57 -15.90 5.90 -1.30
N PHE A 58 -14.87 6.69 -1.62
CA PHE A 58 -14.77 7.38 -2.90
C PHE A 58 -14.65 6.40 -4.07
N ALA A 59 -13.81 5.37 -3.95
CA ALA A 59 -13.62 4.34 -4.97
C ALA A 59 -14.93 3.59 -5.29
N PHE A 60 -15.78 3.34 -4.28
CA PHE A 60 -17.10 2.73 -4.44
C PHE A 60 -18.11 3.62 -5.20
N GLN A 61 -18.03 4.94 -5.04
CA GLN A 61 -19.04 5.88 -5.53
C GLN A 61 -18.66 6.57 -6.84
N THR A 62 -17.35 6.66 -7.13
CA THR A 62 -16.86 7.39 -8.28
C THR A 62 -17.21 6.68 -9.59
N LYS A 63 -17.53 7.48 -10.62
CA LYS A 63 -17.77 6.98 -11.98
C LYS A 63 -16.49 6.87 -12.81
N TRP A 64 -15.39 7.42 -12.30
CA TRP A 64 -14.10 7.40 -12.98
C TRP A 64 -13.47 6.03 -12.82
N ASP A 65 -13.02 5.46 -13.93
CA ASP A 65 -12.34 4.18 -13.95
C ASP A 65 -10.84 4.40 -13.72
N PHE A 66 -10.35 4.19 -12.49
CA PHE A 66 -8.93 4.28 -12.17
C PHE A 66 -8.17 3.04 -12.62
N THR A 67 -8.84 1.92 -12.93
CA THR A 67 -8.18 0.67 -13.34
C THR A 67 -7.41 0.82 -14.67
N VAL A 68 -7.73 1.83 -15.48
CA VAL A 68 -6.98 2.16 -16.70
C VAL A 68 -5.61 2.79 -16.41
N MET A 69 -5.40 3.33 -15.21
CA MET A 69 -4.15 4.00 -14.81
C MET A 69 -3.09 3.02 -14.30
N GLY A 70 -3.34 1.71 -14.28
CA GLY A 70 -2.40 0.72 -13.71
C GLY A 70 -0.98 0.80 -14.28
N GLY A 71 -0.84 1.04 -15.59
CA GLY A 71 0.48 1.24 -16.20
C GLY A 71 1.21 2.50 -15.73
N ALA A 72 0.47 3.59 -15.51
CA ALA A 72 1.03 4.84 -14.98
C ALA A 72 1.41 4.72 -13.50
N LEU A 73 0.56 4.05 -12.70
CA LEU A 73 0.85 3.77 -11.28
C LEU A 73 2.08 2.88 -11.13
N PHE A 74 2.22 1.85 -11.97
CA PHE A 74 3.40 1.01 -11.99
C PHE A 74 4.68 1.80 -12.34
N ALA A 75 4.62 2.67 -13.36
CA ALA A 75 5.75 3.54 -13.69
C ALA A 75 6.11 4.49 -12.54
N ALA A 76 5.11 5.10 -11.88
CA ALA A 76 5.30 5.96 -10.73
C ALA A 76 5.92 5.22 -9.53
N LEU A 77 5.55 3.96 -9.32
CA LEU A 77 6.15 3.11 -8.28
C LEU A 77 7.64 2.88 -8.53
N ILE A 78 8.03 2.58 -9.78
CA ILE A 78 9.45 2.44 -10.13
C ILE A 78 10.22 3.73 -9.88
N ILE A 79 9.64 4.89 -10.25
CA ILE A 79 10.25 6.20 -9.98
C ILE A 79 10.41 6.42 -8.47
N LEU A 80 9.40 6.10 -7.67
CA LEU A 80 9.46 6.24 -6.22
C LEU A 80 10.56 5.35 -5.62
N ILE A 81 10.67 4.10 -6.05
CA ILE A 81 11.73 3.17 -5.59
C ILE A 81 13.12 3.72 -5.92
N LEU A 82 13.34 4.17 -7.16
CA LEU A 82 14.63 4.76 -7.56
C LEU A 82 14.94 6.03 -6.77
N PHE A 83 13.93 6.86 -6.52
CA PHE A 83 14.08 8.05 -5.69
C PHE A 83 14.43 7.70 -4.24
N GLY A 84 13.84 6.67 -3.65
CA GLY A 84 14.17 6.18 -2.31
C GLY A 84 15.61 5.67 -2.19
N ILE A 85 16.10 4.96 -3.20
CA ILE A 85 17.51 4.52 -3.26
C ILE A 85 18.45 5.73 -3.26
N ILE A 86 18.17 6.74 -4.09
CA ILE A 86 18.98 7.96 -4.16
C ILE A 86 18.90 8.75 -2.85
N ALA A 87 17.69 8.90 -2.28
CA ALA A 87 17.46 9.62 -1.03
C ALA A 87 18.23 9.02 0.16
N THR A 88 18.53 7.71 0.13
CA THR A 88 19.37 7.05 1.14
C THR A 88 20.80 7.61 1.16
N PHE A 89 21.33 8.04 0.02
CA PHE A 89 22.67 8.62 -0.08
C PHE A 89 22.69 10.15 0.13
N ILE A 90 21.53 10.81 0.07
CA ILE A 90 21.39 12.26 0.21
C ILE A 90 20.53 12.55 1.45
N PRO A 91 21.12 12.57 2.66
CA PRO A 91 20.36 12.81 3.87
C PRO A 91 19.81 14.24 3.88
N GLY A 92 18.54 14.39 4.20
CA GLY A 92 17.92 15.70 4.36
C GLY A 92 16.47 15.58 4.81
N ARG A 93 16.10 16.36 5.85
CA ARG A 93 14.74 16.37 6.38
C ARG A 93 13.69 16.69 5.31
N ILE A 94 14.00 17.64 4.42
CA ILE A 94 13.10 18.03 3.33
C ILE A 94 12.97 16.89 2.31
N ILE A 95 14.07 16.23 1.94
CA ILE A 95 14.05 15.11 0.98
C ILE A 95 13.22 13.96 1.53
N ASN A 96 13.41 13.61 2.79
CA ASN A 96 12.63 12.56 3.46
C ASN A 96 11.14 12.92 3.54
N LEU A 97 10.81 14.18 3.84
CA LEU A 97 9.43 14.66 3.87
C LEU A 97 8.77 14.59 2.48
N VAL A 98 9.48 15.03 1.43
CA VAL A 98 9.00 14.96 0.05
C VAL A 98 8.81 13.51 -0.39
N TYR A 99 9.79 12.64 -0.11
CA TYR A 99 9.70 11.22 -0.39
C TYR A 99 8.49 10.58 0.28
N ALA A 100 8.28 10.87 1.57
CA ALA A 100 7.15 10.34 2.31
C ALA A 100 5.81 10.89 1.80
N ALA A 101 5.71 12.18 1.49
CA ALA A 101 4.51 12.76 0.91
C ALA A 101 4.17 12.15 -0.47
N CYS A 102 5.17 11.99 -1.34
CA CYS A 102 5.00 11.32 -2.64
C CYS A 102 4.57 9.86 -2.47
N GLY A 103 5.16 9.14 -1.53
CA GLY A 103 4.77 7.77 -1.19
C GLY A 103 3.33 7.67 -0.70
N ALA A 104 2.94 8.48 0.28
CA ALA A 104 1.58 8.51 0.80
C ALA A 104 0.55 8.79 -0.29
N LEU A 105 0.82 9.75 -1.19
CA LEU A 105 -0.05 10.07 -2.32
C LEU A 105 -0.13 8.94 -3.34
N LEU A 106 1.00 8.33 -3.69
CA LEU A 106 1.02 7.25 -4.67
C LEU A 106 0.27 6.02 -4.18
N PHE A 107 0.52 5.59 -2.94
CA PHE A 107 -0.19 4.45 -2.36
C PHE A 107 -1.66 4.75 -2.06
N SER A 108 -2.03 6.01 -1.84
CA SER A 108 -3.44 6.42 -1.82
C SER A 108 -4.12 6.22 -3.17
N LEU A 109 -3.42 6.47 -4.28
CA LEU A 109 -3.95 6.18 -5.63
C LEU A 109 -4.01 4.68 -5.91
N PHE A 110 -3.01 3.90 -5.46
CA PHE A 110 -3.07 2.43 -5.51
C PHE A 110 -4.25 1.90 -4.71
N LEU A 111 -4.52 2.41 -3.51
CA LEU A 111 -5.67 1.99 -2.72
C LEU A 111 -6.99 2.18 -3.47
N VAL A 112 -7.18 3.31 -4.16
CA VAL A 112 -8.36 3.53 -5.02
C VAL A 112 -8.39 2.53 -6.18
N TYR A 113 -7.25 2.36 -6.87
CA TYR A 113 -7.10 1.42 -7.99
C TYR A 113 -7.42 -0.02 -7.59
N ASP A 114 -6.79 -0.54 -6.54
CA ASP A 114 -6.93 -1.91 -6.07
C ASP A 114 -8.30 -2.15 -5.42
N THR A 115 -8.87 -1.14 -4.75
CA THR A 115 -10.27 -1.21 -4.30
C THR A 115 -11.22 -1.38 -5.50
N GLN A 116 -11.07 -0.58 -6.56
CA GLN A 116 -11.90 -0.71 -7.76
C GLN A 116 -11.70 -2.05 -8.48
N LEU A 117 -10.45 -2.55 -8.51
CA LEU A 117 -10.12 -3.85 -9.08
C LEU A 117 -10.75 -5.01 -8.28
N MET A 118 -10.73 -4.92 -6.95
CA MET A 118 -11.26 -5.94 -6.03
C MET A 118 -12.79 -6.02 -6.06
N ILE A 119 -13.49 -4.88 -6.15
CA ILE A 119 -14.96 -4.85 -6.16
C ILE A 119 -15.51 -5.57 -7.40
N GLY A 120 -14.84 -5.45 -8.54
CA GLY A 120 -15.30 -6.00 -9.81
C GLY A 120 -16.63 -5.37 -10.30
N GLY A 121 -16.94 -5.48 -11.60
CA GLY A 121 -18.22 -4.97 -12.14
C GLY A 121 -18.13 -4.32 -13.52
N LYS A 122 -18.64 -3.08 -13.67
CA LYS A 122 -18.67 -2.29 -14.94
C LYS A 122 -17.27 -1.88 -15.46
N HIS A 123 -16.23 -2.22 -14.73
CA HIS A 123 -14.84 -1.92 -15.06
C HIS A 123 -14.24 -3.07 -15.88
N LYS A 124 -13.34 -2.74 -16.79
CA LYS A 124 -12.87 -3.66 -17.85
C LYS A 124 -12.09 -4.89 -17.32
N TYR A 125 -11.71 -4.88 -16.04
CA TYR A 125 -10.90 -5.91 -15.39
C TYR A 125 -11.61 -6.41 -14.13
N THR A 126 -12.01 -7.69 -14.13
CA THR A 126 -12.63 -8.36 -12.98
C THR A 126 -11.71 -9.47 -12.49
N ILE A 127 -11.47 -9.54 -11.19
CA ILE A 127 -10.62 -10.56 -10.56
C ILE A 127 -11.36 -11.90 -10.49
N SER A 128 -10.70 -13.00 -10.86
CA SER A 128 -11.24 -14.36 -10.67
C SER A 128 -11.42 -14.65 -9.17
N PRO A 129 -12.43 -15.41 -8.71
CA PRO A 129 -12.59 -15.78 -7.30
C PRO A 129 -11.31 -16.38 -6.66
N GLU A 130 -10.44 -16.99 -7.48
CA GLU A 130 -9.16 -17.56 -7.04
C GLU A 130 -8.05 -16.51 -6.75
N GLU A 131 -8.27 -15.25 -7.10
CA GLU A 131 -7.31 -14.14 -7.01
C GLU A 131 -7.70 -13.09 -5.95
N TYR A 132 -8.85 -13.25 -5.30
CA TYR A 132 -9.32 -12.32 -4.26
C TYR A 132 -8.37 -12.21 -3.07
N ILE A 133 -7.69 -13.30 -2.72
CA ILE A 133 -6.65 -13.32 -1.66
C ILE A 133 -5.48 -12.39 -2.04
N PHE A 134 -5.08 -12.41 -3.31
CA PHE A 134 -4.00 -11.56 -3.80
C PHE A 134 -4.45 -10.09 -3.90
N ALA A 135 -5.70 -9.84 -4.27
CA ALA A 135 -6.29 -8.51 -4.25
C ALA A 135 -6.34 -7.91 -2.83
N ALA A 136 -6.79 -8.70 -1.86
CA ALA A 136 -6.81 -8.32 -0.45
C ALA A 136 -5.39 -8.07 0.10
N LEU A 137 -4.41 -8.84 -0.37
CA LEU A 137 -3.00 -8.63 -0.03
C LEU A 137 -2.48 -7.29 -0.55
N ASN A 138 -2.79 -6.92 -1.79
CA ASN A 138 -2.40 -5.61 -2.34
C ASN A 138 -3.04 -4.46 -1.54
N LEU A 139 -4.33 -4.56 -1.25
CA LEU A 139 -5.04 -3.56 -0.45
C LEU A 139 -4.42 -3.44 0.96
N TYR A 140 -4.04 -4.56 1.58
CA TYR A 140 -3.29 -4.56 2.84
C TYR A 140 -1.96 -3.81 2.70
N LEU A 141 -1.18 -4.08 1.65
CA LEU A 141 0.09 -3.40 1.41
C LEU A 141 -0.08 -1.90 1.16
N ASP A 142 -1.13 -1.48 0.47
CA ASP A 142 -1.42 -0.07 0.27
C ASP A 142 -1.65 0.65 1.59
N VAL A 143 -2.49 0.08 2.46
CA VAL A 143 -2.78 0.63 3.79
C VAL A 143 -1.52 0.72 4.65
N ILE A 144 -0.70 -0.33 4.65
CA ILE A 144 0.55 -0.36 5.42
C ILE A 144 1.54 0.68 4.90
N ASN A 145 1.69 0.81 3.58
CA ASN A 145 2.57 1.83 3.00
C ASN A 145 2.09 3.25 3.30
N ILE A 146 0.78 3.52 3.16
CA ILE A 146 0.20 4.81 3.55
C ILE A 146 0.54 5.12 5.02
N PHE A 147 0.37 4.15 5.91
CA PHE A 147 0.72 4.30 7.32
C PHE A 147 2.20 4.62 7.53
N VAL A 148 3.11 3.85 6.94
CA VAL A 148 4.56 4.05 7.06
C VAL A 148 4.97 5.45 6.58
N TYR A 149 4.42 5.90 5.45
CA TYR A 149 4.72 7.23 4.92
C TYR A 149 4.13 8.36 5.77
N ILE A 150 2.89 8.22 6.27
CA ILE A 150 2.31 9.18 7.21
C ILE A 150 3.13 9.21 8.49
N LEU A 151 3.50 8.05 9.04
CA LEU A 151 4.34 7.96 10.23
C LEU A 151 5.70 8.65 10.01
N ALA A 152 6.32 8.50 8.85
CA ALA A 152 7.56 9.21 8.52
C ALA A 152 7.39 10.74 8.48
N ILE A 153 6.23 11.24 8.00
CA ILE A 153 5.92 12.68 7.95
C ILE A 153 5.81 13.27 9.36
N PHE A 154 5.06 12.61 10.26
CA PHE A 154 4.80 13.11 11.62
C PHE A 154 5.90 12.75 12.61
N GLY A 155 6.55 11.61 12.41
CA GLY A 155 7.62 11.10 13.26
C GLY A 155 9.01 11.67 12.95
N GLY A 156 9.24 12.19 11.74
CA GLY A 156 10.51 12.79 11.30
C GLY A 156 10.84 14.16 11.91
N GLY A 157 10.13 14.59 12.95
CA GLY A 157 10.34 15.87 13.64
C GLY A 157 11.53 15.90 14.61
N ARG A 158 12.10 14.74 14.96
CA ARG A 158 13.23 14.61 15.90
C ARG A 158 14.34 13.76 15.28
N SER A 159 15.20 14.40 14.50
CA SER A 159 16.54 13.90 14.18
C SER A 159 17.49 15.09 14.27
#